data_AF-A0A2E0VUT5-F1
#
_entry.id   AF-A0A2E0VUT5-F1
#
_cell.length_a   1.000
_cell.length_b   1.000
_cell.length_c   1.000
_cell.angle_alpha   90.00
_cell.angle_beta   90.00
_cell.angle_gamma   90.00
#
_symmetry.space_group_name_H-M   'P 1'
#
loop_
_entity.id
_entity.type
_entity.pdbx_description
1 polymer ?
#
loop_
_entity_poly.entity_id
_entity_poly.type
_entity_poly.pdbx_seq_one_letter_code
_entity_poly.pdbx_strand_id
1 'polypeptide(L)'
;MTFILEIQHREIVHHPSGWFVEFQAVIDDVVQTSCATFYDPPQYSSAVCEGSIMLADDDPLPMTDAEFAELAEDVSTWTPLNADLI
;
A
#
# COMPACT_ATOMS: atom_id res chain seq x y z
N MET A 1 3.77 -9.01 -7.96
CA MET A 1 2.34 -9.19 -7.63
C MET A 1 2.22 -8.98 -6.15
N THR A 2 1.65 -7.85 -5.77
CA THR A 2 1.41 -7.50 -4.38
C THR A 2 0.11 -8.17 -3.95
N PHE A 3 0.12 -8.92 -2.86
CA PHE A 3 -1.09 -9.58 -2.35
C PHE A 3 -1.73 -8.69 -1.28
N ILE A 4 -2.70 -7.89 -1.71
CA ILE A 4 -3.52 -7.07 -0.81
C ILE A 4 -4.51 -8.01 -0.12
N LEU A 5 -4.37 -8.19 1.20
CA LEU A 5 -5.26 -9.00 2.02
C LEU A 5 -6.54 -8.23 2.36
N GLU A 6 -6.41 -6.95 2.71
CA GLU A 6 -7.55 -6.13 3.14
C GLU A 6 -7.24 -4.64 2.99
N ILE A 7 -8.16 -3.85 2.42
CA ILE A 7 -8.06 -2.38 2.40
C ILE A 7 -8.74 -1.82 3.66
N GLN A 8 -7.96 -1.24 4.56
CA GLN A 8 -8.41 -0.67 5.82
C GLN A 8 -8.86 0.78 5.68
N HIS A 9 -8.16 1.56 4.84
CA HIS A 9 -8.44 2.98 4.66
C HIS A 9 -8.20 3.41 3.22
N ARG A 10 -8.95 4.42 2.76
CA ARG A 10 -8.75 5.09 1.49
C ARG A 10 -9.19 6.54 1.60
N GLU A 11 -8.33 7.46 1.21
CA GLU A 11 -8.60 8.89 1.24
C GLU A 11 -8.09 9.54 -0.05
N ILE A 12 -8.84 10.53 -0.54
CA ILE A 12 -8.41 11.35 -1.67
C ILE A 12 -7.90 12.67 -1.11
N VAL A 13 -6.63 12.96 -1.35
CA VAL A 13 -5.95 14.16 -0.87
C VAL A 13 -5.61 15.07 -2.04
N HIS A 14 -6.01 16.33 -1.93
CA HIS A 14 -5.68 17.35 -2.91
C HIS A 14 -4.43 18.11 -2.49
N HIS A 15 -3.34 17.93 -3.24
CA HIS A 15 -2.09 18.64 -3.05
C HIS A 15 -1.96 19.78 -4.08
N PRO A 16 -1.10 20.78 -3.82
CA PRO A 16 -0.78 21.81 -4.82
C PRO A 16 -0.15 21.23 -6.11
N SER A 17 0.33 19.99 -6.07
CA SER A 17 0.92 19.27 -7.20
C SER A 17 -0.10 18.43 -7.99
N GLY A 18 -1.35 18.29 -7.52
CA GLY A 18 -2.37 17.43 -8.14
C GLY A 18 -3.19 16.64 -7.12
N TRP A 19 -4.00 15.72 -7.62
CA TRP A 19 -4.80 14.80 -6.80
C TRP A 19 -4.01 13.54 -6.47
N PHE A 20 -4.07 13.13 -5.21
CA PHE A 20 -3.44 11.91 -4.73
C PHE A 20 -4.50 11.05 -4.07
N VAL A 21 -4.37 9.74 -4.20
CA VAL A 21 -5.17 8.78 -3.46
C VAL A 21 -4.24 8.02 -2.54
N GLU A 22 -4.51 8.14 -1.25
CA GLU A 22 -3.81 7.42 -0.20
C GLU A 22 -4.63 6.20 0.18
N PHE A 23 -3.97 5.06 0.20
CA PHE A 23 -4.51 3.75 0.52
C PHE A 23 -3.79 3.19 1.71
N GLN A 24 -4.54 2.58 2.62
CA GLN A 24 -4.00 1.78 3.70
C GLN A 24 -4.53 0.37 3.54
N ALA A 25 -3.64 -0.59 3.32
CA ALA A 25 -4.00 -1.97 3.13
C ALA A 25 -3.06 -2.92 3.86
N VAL A 26 -3.57 -4.04 4.33
CA VAL A 26 -2.77 -5.14 4.84
C VAL A 26 -2.21 -5.88 3.64
N ILE A 27 -0.89 -5.86 3.48
CA ILE A 27 -0.19 -6.54 2.39
C ILE A 27 0.50 -7.77 2.96
N ASP A 28 0.30 -8.91 2.32
CA ASP A 28 0.97 -10.16 2.68
C ASP A 28 2.46 -10.13 2.28
N ASP A 29 3.30 -10.81 3.06
CA ASP A 29 4.74 -11.00 2.77
C ASP A 29 5.57 -9.70 2.66
N VAL A 30 5.09 -8.58 3.22
CA VAL A 30 5.66 -7.25 2.93
C VAL A 30 6.71 -6.77 3.94
N VAL A 31 6.68 -7.29 5.18
CA VAL A 31 7.65 -6.95 6.23
C VAL A 31 8.44 -8.20 6.59
N GLN A 32 9.75 -8.12 6.39
CA GLN A 32 10.69 -9.11 6.90
C GLN A 32 10.80 -8.93 8.42
N THR A 33 10.20 -9.85 9.17
CA THR A 33 10.18 -9.83 10.64
C THR A 33 11.46 -10.39 11.26
N SER A 34 12.21 -11.20 10.51
CA SER A 34 13.49 -11.78 10.95
C SER A 34 14.57 -11.65 9.87
N CYS A 35 15.75 -11.14 10.25
CA CYS A 35 16.89 -11.07 9.34
C CYS A 35 17.34 -12.46 8.91
N ALA A 36 17.42 -12.69 7.59
CA ALA A 36 17.94 -13.92 7.03
C ALA A 36 19.36 -14.19 7.55
N THR A 37 19.52 -15.26 8.32
CA THR A 37 20.84 -15.82 8.68
C THR A 37 21.02 -17.11 7.89
N PHE A 38 22.26 -17.60 7.74
CA PHE A 38 22.55 -18.86 7.03
C PHE A 38 21.73 -20.07 7.53
N TYR A 39 21.19 -20.00 8.76
CA TYR A 39 20.38 -21.05 9.40
C TYR A 39 18.90 -20.68 9.63
N ASP A 40 18.50 -19.42 9.40
CA ASP A 40 17.12 -18.97 9.62
C ASP A 40 16.64 -18.24 8.35
N PRO A 41 15.70 -18.81 7.58
CA PRO A 41 15.16 -18.15 6.41
C PRO A 41 14.42 -16.86 6.84
N PRO A 42 14.38 -15.84 5.97
CA PRO A 42 13.63 -14.62 6.27
C PRO A 42 12.17 -14.99 6.51
N GLN A 43 11.68 -14.64 7.69
CA GLN A 43 10.26 -14.73 8.01
C GLN A 43 9.63 -13.43 7.56
N TYR A 44 8.60 -13.57 6.73
CA TYR A 44 7.78 -12.46 6.29
C TYR A 44 6.42 -12.60 6.95
N SER A 45 5.86 -11.46 7.35
CA SER A 45 4.52 -11.40 7.89
C SER A 45 3.73 -10.32 7.18
N SER A 46 2.41 -10.45 7.22
CA SER A 46 1.52 -9.43 6.70
C SER A 46 1.63 -8.18 7.55
N ALA A 47 1.65 -7.02 6.91
CA ALA A 47 1.73 -5.75 7.60
C ALA A 47 0.82 -4.71 6.95
N VAL A 48 0.36 -3.78 7.78
CA VAL A 48 -0.37 -2.61 7.30
C VAL A 48 0.62 -1.73 6.53
N CYS A 49 0.39 -1.62 5.23
CA CYS A 49 1.13 -0.74 4.34
C CYS A 49 0.27 0.43 3.92
N GLU A 50 0.95 1.55 3.72
CA GLU A 50 0.43 2.74 3.10
C GLU A 50 0.94 2.80 1.66
N GLY A 51 0.03 3.07 0.76
CA GLY A 51 0.27 3.24 -0.66
C GLY A 51 -0.29 4.58 -1.09
N SER A 52 0.41 5.30 -1.95
CA SER A 52 -0.14 6.49 -2.57
C SER A 52 0.08 6.47 -4.07
N ILE A 53 -0.92 6.94 -4.81
CA ILE A 53 -0.85 7.12 -6.25
C ILE A 53 -1.31 8.52 -6.61
N MET A 54 -0.60 9.13 -7.55
CA MET A 54 -0.97 10.41 -8.11
C MET A 54 -1.97 10.17 -9.25
N LEU A 55 -3.12 10.82 -9.19
CA LEU A 55 -4.04 10.87 -10.32
C LEU A 55 -3.59 11.94 -11.29
N ALA A 56 -3.67 11.64 -12.59
CA ALA A 56 -3.48 12.65 -13.61
C ALA A 56 -4.58 13.72 -13.52
N ASP A 57 -4.30 14.93 -13.99
CA ASP A 57 -5.27 16.05 -13.97
C ASP A 57 -6.54 15.75 -14.81
N ASP A 58 -6.43 14.83 -15.77
CA ASP A 58 -7.53 14.37 -16.64
C ASP A 58 -8.24 13.10 -16.10
N ASP A 59 -7.67 12.46 -15.07
CA ASP A 59 -8.22 11.22 -14.50
C ASP A 59 -9.41 11.53 -13.58
N PRO A 60 -10.54 10.82 -13.73
CA PRO A 60 -11.66 10.98 -12.82
C PRO A 60 -11.28 10.52 -11.41
N LEU A 61 -11.73 11.28 -10.41
CA LEU A 61 -11.57 10.87 -9.02
C LEU A 61 -12.34 9.56 -8.78
N PRO A 62 -11.73 8.54 -8.15
CA PRO A 62 -12.41 7.30 -7.85
C PRO A 62 -13.59 7.57 -6.91
N MET A 63 -14.78 7.13 -7.31
CA MET A 63 -16.01 7.29 -6.52
C MET A 63 -16.59 5.96 -6.04
N THR A 64 -16.19 4.85 -6.64
CA THR A 64 -16.68 3.50 -6.32
C THR A 64 -15.56 2.64 -5.76
N ASP A 65 -15.91 1.64 -4.96
CA ASP A 65 -14.94 0.73 -4.36
C ASP A 65 -14.12 -0.03 -5.40
N ALA A 66 -14.73 -0.38 -6.54
CA ALA A 66 -14.06 -1.02 -7.66
C ALA A 66 -12.91 -0.16 -8.22
N GLU A 67 -13.14 1.13 -8.44
CA GLU A 67 -12.11 2.05 -8.94
C GLU A 67 -10.98 2.22 -7.91
N PHE A 68 -11.32 2.30 -6.63
CA PHE A 68 -10.32 2.31 -5.56
C PHE A 68 -9.52 1.01 -5.51
N ALA A 69 -10.14 -0.14 -5.74
CA ALA A 69 -9.45 -1.43 -5.77
C ALA A 69 -8.49 -1.50 -6.98
N GLU A 70 -8.93 -1.08 -8.17
CA GLU A 70 -8.06 -1.03 -9.36
C GLU A 70 -6.87 -0.10 -9.15
N LEU A 71 -7.09 1.10 -8.58
CA LEU A 71 -6.01 2.01 -8.23
C LEU A 71 -5.07 1.43 -7.18
N ALA A 72 -5.59 0.75 -6.16
CA ALA A 72 -4.77 0.09 -5.13
C ALA A 72 -3.91 -1.03 -5.73
N GLU A 73 -4.41 -1.75 -6.73
CA GLU A 73 -3.62 -2.74 -7.47
C GLU A 73 -2.49 -2.12 -8.31
N ASP A 74 -2.68 -0.89 -8.82
CA ASP A 74 -1.65 -0.16 -9.56
C ASP A 74 -0.54 0.38 -8.64
N VAL A 75 -0.84 0.57 -7.34
CA VAL A 75 0.17 0.98 -6.35
C VAL A 75 1.27 -0.09 -6.25
N SER A 76 2.44 0.24 -6.77
CA SER A 76 3.63 -0.61 -6.69
C SER A 76 4.56 -0.23 -5.53
N THR A 77 4.31 0.90 -4.87
CA THR A 77 5.17 1.49 -3.82
C THR A 77 4.52 1.42 -2.44
N TRP A 78 4.06 0.24 -2.04
CA TRP A 78 3.52 0.02 -0.69
C TRP A 78 4.62 0.13 0.36
N THR A 79 4.41 0.97 1.36
CA THR A 79 5.34 1.23 2.45
C THR A 79 4.74 0.77 3.77
N PRO A 80 5.37 -0.15 4.51
CA PRO A 80 4.83 -0.62 5.78
C PRO A 80 4.83 0.49 6.85
N LEU A 81 3.66 0.78 7.43
CA LEU A 81 3.48 1.80 8.47
C LEU A 81 4.15 1.43 9.80
N ASN A 82 4.36 0.13 10.04
CA ASN A 82 4.86 -0.39 11.30
C ASN A 82 6.31 -0.89 11.23
N ALA A 83 7.14 -0.27 10.37
CA ALA A 83 8.57 -0.57 10.29
C ALA A 83 9.39 -0.10 11.52
N ASP A 84 8.77 0.70 12.40
CA ASP A 84 9.36 1.18 13.65
C ASP A 84 8.88 0.29 14.81
N LEU A 85 9.59 -0.82 15.05
CA LEU A 85 9.71 -1.53 16.33
C LEU A 85 10.62 -2.76 16.10
N ILE A 86 11.90 -2.48 15.85
CA ILE A 86 13.00 -3.43 16.07
C ILE A 86 13.84 -2.93 17.24
#